data_AF-A0A932SZJ8-F1
#
_entry.id   AF-A0A932SZJ8-F1
#
_cell.length_a   1.000
_cell.length_b   1.000
_cell.length_c   1.000
_cell.angle_alpha   90.00
_cell.angle_beta   90.00
_cell.angle_gamma   90.00
#
_symmetry.space_group_name_H-M   'P 1'
#
loop_
_entity.id
_entity.type
_entity.pdbx_description
1 polymer ?
#
loop_
_entity_poly.entity_id
_entity_poly.type
_entity_poly.pdbx_seq_one_letter_code
_entity_poly.pdbx_strand_id
1 'polypeptide(L)'
;MGGKVTCTLGEVKQRADFIIYWGGNPAECHPRHFTKYTIMQKSKFLPRGRKDRTMVLVDIRETKSAKAADIFLRIRPGKDFELITILRALIKGHPVGDDEIAETGLSREVIEDLISRMKGAKFGCLFFGMGLSMTRGKHMNSAALLYLTAEMNAFTKFVAMPMRGHGNVTGADVIMRWQTGFPFGISFNRGYPRYNPGEFSTVDVLVRGDCDAAFIIGADPGATMPQPAIDHLARIPTIVLDPHVTHTSRLARVHITTAPQVIAAPGTAYRMDELPMPLKPALKSPYPTDEEVVRRINEAIAKKPFWLPDGNQPQIVATK
;
A
#
# COMPACT_ATOMS: atom_id res chain seq x y z
N MET A 1 -11.65 -15.49 1.66
CA MET A 1 -10.71 -14.35 1.77
C MET A 1 -10.08 -14.39 3.15
N GLY A 2 -8.74 -14.43 3.24
CA GLY A 2 -8.02 -14.46 4.52
C GLY A 2 -7.99 -13.07 5.16
N GLY A 3 -8.21 -13.00 6.48
CA GLY A 3 -8.04 -11.77 7.24
C GLY A 3 -6.56 -11.34 7.34
N LYS A 4 -6.33 -10.10 7.79
CA LYS A 4 -4.98 -9.57 8.01
C LYS A 4 -4.56 -9.80 9.47
N VAL A 5 -3.69 -10.77 9.72
CA VAL A 5 -3.05 -10.93 11.04
C VAL A 5 -1.91 -9.93 11.15
N THR A 6 -2.13 -8.79 11.82
CA THR A 6 -1.16 -7.69 11.93
C THR A 6 -0.90 -7.28 13.39
N CYS A 7 0.03 -6.36 13.58
CA CYS A 7 0.24 -5.61 14.83
C CYS A 7 0.65 -4.16 14.50
N THR A 8 1.05 -3.39 15.51
CA THR A 8 1.69 -2.08 15.29
C THR A 8 3.20 -2.24 15.04
N LEU A 9 3.84 -1.25 14.42
CA LEU A 9 5.31 -1.20 14.31
C LEU A 9 6.00 -1.14 15.69
N GLY A 10 5.27 -0.74 16.74
CA GLY A 10 5.75 -0.80 18.12
C GLY A 10 5.96 -2.25 18.60
N GLU A 11 5.03 -3.15 18.27
CA GLU A 11 5.16 -4.57 18.59
C GLU A 11 6.32 -5.22 17.83
N VAL A 12 6.48 -4.90 16.53
CA VAL A 12 7.63 -5.36 15.74
C VAL A 12 8.95 -4.87 16.36
N LYS A 13 9.01 -3.58 16.71
CA LYS A 13 10.15 -2.98 17.40
C LYS A 13 10.46 -3.69 18.71
N GLN A 14 9.45 -4.08 19.48
CA GLN A 14 9.70 -4.68 20.80
C GLN A 14 10.03 -6.18 20.71
N ARG A 15 9.41 -6.93 19.79
CA ARG A 15 9.35 -8.40 19.89
C ARG A 15 9.89 -9.17 18.69
N ALA A 16 9.88 -8.60 17.48
CA ALA A 16 10.15 -9.38 16.27
C ALA A 16 11.63 -9.81 16.15
N ASP A 17 11.91 -11.08 16.39
CA ASP A 17 13.24 -11.69 16.25
C ASP A 17 13.47 -12.28 14.85
N PHE A 18 12.40 -12.50 14.07
CA PHE A 18 12.50 -12.98 12.70
C PHE A 18 11.69 -12.09 11.75
N ILE A 19 12.35 -11.46 10.79
CA ILE A 19 11.74 -10.44 9.92
C ILE A 19 12.01 -10.81 8.46
N ILE A 20 10.95 -11.03 7.70
CA ILE A 20 11.04 -11.28 6.26
C ILE A 20 10.55 -10.03 5.52
N TYR A 21 11.37 -9.50 4.60
CA TYR A 21 10.93 -8.54 3.59
C TYR A 21 10.73 -9.26 2.26
N TRP A 22 9.53 -9.18 1.70
CA TRP A 22 9.17 -9.86 0.46
C TRP A 22 8.82 -8.85 -0.63
N GLY A 23 9.60 -8.86 -1.72
CA GLY A 23 9.37 -7.97 -2.88
C GLY A 23 9.38 -6.49 -2.48
N GLY A 24 10.30 -6.10 -1.60
CA GLY A 24 10.40 -4.75 -1.06
C GLY A 24 11.83 -4.31 -0.82
N ASN A 25 12.11 -3.03 -1.07
CA ASN A 25 13.42 -2.42 -0.86
C ASN A 25 13.34 -1.28 0.17
N PRO A 26 13.09 -1.59 1.46
CA PRO A 26 12.94 -0.58 2.52
C PRO A 26 14.15 0.34 2.69
N ALA A 27 15.38 -0.08 2.34
CA ALA A 27 16.56 0.80 2.39
C ALA A 27 16.42 2.05 1.50
N GLU A 28 15.68 1.96 0.39
CA GLU A 28 15.42 3.08 -0.51
C GLU A 28 14.03 3.66 -0.32
N CYS A 29 13.00 2.81 -0.26
CA CYS A 29 11.62 3.25 -0.24
C CYS A 29 11.16 3.72 1.15
N HIS A 30 11.77 3.21 2.22
CA HIS A 30 11.45 3.57 3.61
C HIS A 30 12.73 3.71 4.45
N PRO A 31 13.63 4.68 4.17
CA PRO A 31 15.02 4.65 4.62
C PRO A 31 15.22 4.56 6.14
N ARG A 32 14.25 5.05 6.92
CA ARG A 32 14.28 5.02 8.39
C ARG A 32 13.59 3.81 9.01
N HIS A 33 13.02 2.89 8.21
CA HIS A 33 12.25 1.75 8.70
C HIS A 33 13.12 0.82 9.57
N PHE A 34 14.29 0.44 9.06
CA PHE A 34 15.28 -0.36 9.78
C PHE A 34 15.72 0.26 11.10
N THR A 35 16.00 1.57 11.06
CA THR A 35 16.56 2.31 12.20
C THR A 35 15.51 2.76 13.19
N LYS A 36 14.22 2.81 12.86
CA LYS A 36 13.15 3.20 13.80
C LYS A 36 12.32 2.05 14.32
N TYR A 37 12.07 1.01 13.53
CA TYR A 37 11.00 0.05 13.83
C TYR A 37 11.41 -1.41 13.80
N THR A 38 12.50 -1.76 13.12
CA THR A 38 12.81 -3.18 12.87
C THR A 38 14.24 -3.53 13.28
N ILE A 39 15.10 -3.86 12.33
CA ILE A 39 16.32 -4.65 12.54
C ILE A 39 17.36 -3.99 13.46
N MET A 40 17.38 -2.66 13.58
CA MET A 40 18.40 -1.97 14.41
C MET A 40 17.92 -1.71 15.84
N GLN A 41 16.64 -1.90 16.14
CA GLN A 41 16.07 -1.48 17.41
C GLN A 41 16.39 -2.46 18.54
N LYS A 42 16.90 -1.93 19.65
CA LYS A 42 16.96 -2.62 20.94
C LYS A 42 15.62 -2.51 21.66
N SER A 43 15.31 -3.51 22.45
CA SER A 43 14.08 -3.57 23.25
C SER A 43 14.30 -4.35 24.54
N LYS A 44 13.31 -4.36 25.42
CA LYS A 44 13.34 -5.20 26.64
C LYS A 44 13.47 -6.69 26.30
N PHE A 45 12.86 -7.14 25.20
CA PHE A 45 12.86 -8.55 24.79
C PHE A 45 14.02 -8.92 23.86
N LEU A 46 14.63 -7.93 23.19
CA LEU A 46 15.73 -8.07 22.23
C LEU A 46 16.82 -7.03 22.54
N PRO A 47 17.53 -7.17 23.69
CA PRO A 47 18.44 -6.14 24.21
C PRO A 47 19.69 -5.94 23.34
N ARG A 48 20.10 -6.95 22.55
CA ARG A 48 21.26 -6.88 21.64
C ARG A 48 20.89 -6.32 20.26
N GLY A 49 19.63 -5.92 20.04
CA GLY A 49 19.18 -5.23 18.83
C GLY A 49 19.39 -6.08 17.58
N ARG A 50 20.21 -5.62 16.63
CA ARG A 50 20.49 -6.33 15.37
C ARG A 50 20.97 -7.77 15.56
N LYS A 51 21.74 -8.05 16.61
CA LYS A 51 22.25 -9.40 16.91
C LYS A 51 21.17 -10.37 17.40
N ASP A 52 20.03 -9.86 17.86
CA ASP A 52 18.88 -10.68 18.29
C ASP A 52 17.84 -10.86 17.18
N ARG A 53 18.11 -10.37 15.97
CA ARG A 53 17.15 -10.34 14.88
C ARG A 53 17.75 -10.96 13.64
N THR A 54 16.99 -11.85 13.01
CA THR A 54 17.29 -12.38 11.68
C THR A 54 16.43 -11.66 10.65
N MET A 55 17.07 -11.12 9.62
CA MET A 55 16.41 -10.52 8.47
C MET A 55 16.57 -11.42 7.24
N VAL A 56 15.45 -11.82 6.66
CA VAL A 56 15.39 -12.47 5.34
C VAL A 56 14.89 -11.45 4.33
N LEU A 57 15.54 -11.38 3.17
CA LEU A 57 15.06 -10.63 2.02
C LEU A 57 14.73 -11.60 0.89
N VAL A 58 13.49 -11.59 0.43
CA VAL A 58 13.04 -12.30 -0.77
C VAL A 58 12.86 -11.28 -1.89
N ASP A 59 13.72 -11.32 -2.89
CA ASP A 59 13.67 -10.41 -4.04
C ASP A 59 14.33 -11.06 -5.27
N ILE A 60 13.96 -10.61 -6.46
CA ILE A 60 14.56 -11.07 -7.72
C ILE A 60 15.96 -10.46 -7.95
N ARG A 61 16.29 -9.38 -7.23
CA ARG A 61 17.53 -8.62 -7.37
C ARG A 61 18.17 -8.34 -6.01
N GLU A 62 19.50 -8.27 -5.98
CA GLU A 62 20.24 -7.78 -4.82
C GLU A 62 20.09 -6.26 -4.71
N THR A 63 19.06 -5.82 -3.99
CA THR A 63 18.80 -4.40 -3.75
C THR A 63 19.71 -3.85 -2.64
N LYS A 64 19.69 -2.53 -2.40
CA LYS A 64 20.40 -1.94 -1.24
C LYS A 64 19.99 -2.55 0.10
N SER A 65 18.76 -3.07 0.19
CA SER A 65 18.27 -3.76 1.39
C SER A 65 18.96 -5.12 1.62
N ALA A 66 19.52 -5.76 0.57
CA ALA A 66 20.21 -7.05 0.70
C ALA A 66 21.43 -6.96 1.60
N LYS A 67 22.13 -5.82 1.61
CA LYS A 67 23.28 -5.57 2.50
C LYS A 67 22.95 -5.64 4.00
N ALA A 68 21.67 -5.47 4.35
CA ALA A 68 21.20 -5.56 5.72
C ALA A 68 20.63 -6.95 6.07
N ALA A 69 20.37 -7.81 5.08
CA ALA A 69 19.80 -9.12 5.27
C ALA A 69 20.85 -10.12 5.76
N ASP A 70 20.44 -11.04 6.64
CA ASP A 70 21.24 -12.21 7.00
C ASP A 70 21.10 -13.31 5.94
N ILE A 71 19.92 -13.38 5.32
CA ILE A 71 19.57 -14.37 4.30
C ILE A 71 18.95 -13.64 3.12
N PHE A 72 19.51 -13.84 1.93
CA PHE A 72 18.93 -13.36 0.68
C PHE A 72 18.42 -14.55 -0.13
N LEU A 73 17.11 -14.56 -0.40
CA LEU A 73 16.46 -15.57 -1.21
C LEU A 73 16.16 -14.97 -2.59
N ARG A 74 17.02 -15.29 -3.55
CA ARG A 74 16.86 -14.85 -4.92
C ARG A 74 15.83 -15.71 -5.65
N ILE A 75 14.58 -15.28 -5.61
CA ILE A 75 13.48 -15.95 -6.31
C ILE A 75 13.53 -15.65 -7.82
N ARG A 76 13.06 -16.58 -8.64
CA ARG A 76 12.84 -16.34 -10.07
C ARG A 76 11.66 -15.37 -10.28
N PRO A 77 11.72 -14.48 -11.29
CA PRO A 77 10.64 -13.54 -11.58
C PRO A 77 9.29 -14.23 -11.78
N GLY A 78 8.27 -13.75 -11.06
CA GLY A 78 6.89 -14.23 -11.19
C GLY A 78 6.61 -15.58 -10.55
N LYS A 79 7.51 -16.09 -9.69
CA LYS A 79 7.35 -17.35 -8.95
C LYS A 79 6.99 -17.18 -7.47
N ASP A 80 6.64 -15.96 -7.06
CA ASP A 80 6.29 -15.65 -5.67
C ASP A 80 5.08 -16.46 -5.17
N PHE A 81 4.04 -16.59 -5.99
CA PHE A 81 2.85 -17.34 -5.63
C PHE A 81 3.16 -18.83 -5.41
N GLU A 82 3.93 -19.41 -6.31
CA GLU A 82 4.38 -20.79 -6.26
C GLU A 82 5.23 -21.03 -5.01
N LEU A 83 6.24 -20.18 -4.74
CA LEU A 83 7.06 -20.30 -3.54
C LEU A 83 6.22 -20.22 -2.26
N ILE A 84 5.31 -19.25 -2.16
CA ILE A 84 4.43 -19.14 -0.99
C ILE A 84 3.54 -20.38 -0.85
N THR A 85 3.03 -20.91 -1.96
CA THR A 85 2.19 -22.12 -1.96
C THR A 85 2.98 -23.34 -1.51
N ILE A 86 4.22 -23.49 -1.96
CA ILE A 86 5.15 -24.54 -1.54
C ILE A 86 5.43 -24.43 -0.03
N LEU A 87 5.74 -23.22 0.47
CA LEU A 87 5.94 -22.99 1.90
C LEU A 87 4.70 -23.43 2.70
N ARG A 88 3.50 -23.03 2.25
CA ARG A 88 2.23 -23.42 2.90
C ARG A 88 1.98 -24.92 2.90
N ALA A 89 2.33 -25.62 1.81
CA ALA A 89 2.22 -27.08 1.72
C ALA A 89 3.18 -27.76 2.72
N LEU A 90 4.46 -27.38 2.69
CA LEU A 90 5.49 -27.98 3.53
C LEU A 90 5.29 -27.70 5.02
N ILE A 91 4.83 -26.50 5.42
CA ILE A 91 4.55 -26.25 6.85
C ILE A 91 3.44 -27.15 7.40
N LYS A 92 2.51 -27.58 6.54
CA LYS A 92 1.41 -28.51 6.86
C LYS A 92 1.79 -29.98 6.69
N GLY A 93 3.04 -30.28 6.33
CA GLY A 93 3.51 -31.64 6.11
C GLY A 93 3.02 -32.28 4.80
N HIS A 94 2.56 -31.47 3.84
CA HIS A 94 2.27 -31.98 2.51
C HIS A 94 3.57 -32.07 1.69
N PRO A 95 3.81 -33.19 1.00
CA PRO A 95 4.99 -33.34 0.15
C PRO A 95 4.91 -32.40 -1.06
N VAL A 96 6.08 -31.93 -1.50
CA VAL A 96 6.30 -31.15 -2.72
C VAL A 96 7.53 -31.75 -3.39
N GLY A 97 7.53 -31.95 -4.71
CA GLY A 97 8.69 -32.48 -5.42
C GLY A 97 9.82 -31.45 -5.56
N ASP A 98 11.02 -31.94 -5.89
CA ASP A 98 12.20 -31.09 -6.07
C ASP A 98 12.12 -30.24 -7.34
N ASP A 99 11.44 -30.74 -8.38
CA ASP A 99 11.23 -30.02 -9.64
C ASP A 99 10.38 -28.76 -9.42
N GLU A 100 9.28 -28.86 -8.66
CA GLU A 100 8.44 -27.71 -8.32
C GLU A 100 9.18 -26.67 -7.47
N ILE A 101 10.06 -27.13 -6.57
CA ILE A 101 10.93 -26.25 -5.78
C ILE A 101 11.93 -25.53 -6.70
N ALA A 102 12.60 -26.28 -7.57
CA ALA A 102 13.59 -25.75 -8.51
C ALA A 102 12.99 -24.72 -9.47
N GLU A 103 11.70 -24.81 -9.80
CA GLU A 103 10.99 -23.79 -10.58
C GLU A 103 11.03 -22.40 -9.95
N THR A 104 11.10 -22.30 -8.62
CA THR A 104 11.20 -21.02 -7.89
C THR A 104 12.60 -20.42 -7.93
N GLY A 105 13.61 -21.21 -8.32
CA GLY A 105 15.02 -20.85 -8.28
C GLY A 105 15.71 -21.11 -6.94
N LEU A 106 15.02 -21.77 -6.00
CA LEU A 106 15.57 -22.17 -4.70
C LEU A 106 15.70 -23.71 -4.64
N SER A 107 16.52 -24.20 -3.71
CA SER A 107 16.65 -25.64 -3.44
C SER A 107 15.79 -26.06 -2.24
N ARG A 108 15.56 -27.37 -2.09
CA ARG A 108 14.84 -27.93 -0.94
C ARG A 108 15.47 -27.53 0.38
N GLU A 109 16.79 -27.64 0.48
CA GLU A 109 17.55 -27.36 1.69
C GLU A 109 17.34 -25.91 2.14
N VAL A 110 17.33 -24.97 1.19
CA VAL A 110 17.07 -23.55 1.45
C VAL A 110 15.65 -23.32 1.96
N ILE A 111 14.66 -23.98 1.33
CA ILE A 111 13.24 -23.86 1.74
C ILE A 111 13.01 -24.47 3.12
N GLU A 112 13.60 -25.64 3.40
CA GLU A 112 13.48 -26.33 4.68
C GLU A 112 14.20 -25.58 5.81
N ASP A 113 15.38 -24.99 5.55
CA ASP A 113 16.06 -24.09 6.49
C ASP A 113 15.20 -22.85 6.79
N LEU A 114 14.61 -22.22 5.77
CA LEU A 114 13.70 -21.09 5.98
C LEU A 114 12.50 -21.49 6.86
N ILE A 115 11.85 -22.61 6.56
CA ILE A 115 10.71 -23.11 7.35
C ILE A 115 11.12 -23.40 8.79
N SER A 116 12.27 -24.04 8.99
CA SER A 116 12.79 -24.36 10.32
C SER A 116 13.01 -23.08 11.14
N ARG A 117 13.65 -22.05 10.55
CA ARG A 117 13.83 -20.74 11.20
C ARG A 117 12.51 -20.03 11.47
N MET A 118 11.59 -20.07 10.51
CA MET A 118 10.25 -19.49 10.69
C MET A 118 9.53 -20.16 11.88
N LYS A 119 9.54 -21.49 11.98
CA LYS A 119 8.92 -22.21 13.11
C LYS A 119 9.67 -21.98 14.44
N GLY A 120 10.98 -21.79 14.40
CA GLY A 120 11.82 -21.54 15.58
C GLY A 120 11.81 -20.10 16.11
N ALA A 121 11.23 -19.15 15.38
CA ALA A 121 11.12 -17.75 15.80
C ALA A 121 10.20 -17.59 17.02
N LYS A 122 10.42 -16.57 17.84
CA LYS A 122 9.49 -16.19 18.92
C LYS A 122 8.40 -15.24 18.44
N PHE A 123 8.74 -14.36 17.51
CA PHE A 123 7.82 -13.42 16.88
C PHE A 123 8.30 -13.11 15.46
N GLY A 124 7.62 -13.71 14.48
CA GLY A 124 7.83 -13.48 13.06
C GLY A 124 7.04 -12.28 12.52
N CYS A 125 7.67 -11.48 11.66
CA CYS A 125 7.00 -10.41 10.92
C CYS A 125 7.31 -10.48 9.42
N LEU A 126 6.26 -10.56 8.61
CA LEU A 126 6.31 -10.53 7.15
C LEU A 126 5.95 -9.12 6.64
N PHE A 127 6.93 -8.38 6.17
CA PHE A 127 6.73 -7.15 5.41
C PHE A 127 6.69 -7.47 3.93
N PHE A 128 5.73 -6.93 3.19
CA PHE A 128 5.66 -7.13 1.73
C PHE A 128 5.41 -5.84 0.95
N GLY A 129 6.07 -5.73 -0.19
CA GLY A 129 6.06 -4.53 -1.04
C GLY A 129 5.46 -4.76 -2.42
N MET A 130 5.76 -3.83 -3.33
CA MET A 130 5.23 -3.82 -4.69
C MET A 130 5.77 -4.96 -5.56
N GLY A 131 6.95 -5.51 -5.23
CA GLY A 131 7.48 -6.71 -5.88
C GLY A 131 6.61 -7.95 -5.66
N LEU A 132 5.72 -7.93 -4.66
CA LEU A 132 4.72 -8.97 -4.47
C LEU A 132 3.34 -8.55 -5.01
N SER A 133 2.91 -7.30 -4.79
CA SER A 133 1.55 -6.86 -5.09
C SER A 133 1.30 -6.39 -6.53
N MET A 134 2.36 -6.07 -7.29
CA MET A 134 2.27 -5.58 -8.67
C MET A 134 2.83 -6.55 -9.73
N THR A 135 3.35 -7.71 -9.33
CA THR A 135 3.82 -8.75 -10.25
C THR A 135 2.67 -9.67 -10.69
N ARG A 136 2.95 -10.62 -11.59
CA ARG A 136 1.97 -11.63 -12.02
C ARG A 136 1.32 -12.29 -10.79
N GLY A 137 -0.02 -12.36 -10.79
CA GLY A 137 -0.82 -12.81 -9.64
C GLY A 137 -1.37 -11.67 -8.77
N LYS A 138 -0.68 -10.53 -8.67
CA LYS A 138 -1.14 -9.30 -7.97
C LYS A 138 -1.71 -9.56 -6.57
N HIS A 139 -3.03 -9.50 -6.42
CA HIS A 139 -3.74 -9.70 -5.15
C HIS A 139 -3.69 -11.17 -4.68
N MET A 140 -3.52 -12.14 -5.58
CA MET A 140 -3.37 -13.55 -5.22
C MET A 140 -2.06 -13.80 -4.46
N ASN A 141 -0.98 -13.12 -4.85
CA ASN A 141 0.30 -13.20 -4.15
C ASN A 141 0.19 -12.66 -2.73
N SER A 142 -0.44 -11.48 -2.59
CA SER A 142 -0.69 -10.85 -1.30
C SER A 142 -1.58 -11.73 -0.42
N ALA A 143 -2.65 -12.30 -0.97
CA ALA A 143 -3.53 -13.22 -0.26
C ALA A 143 -2.78 -14.48 0.20
N ALA A 144 -1.95 -15.08 -0.66
CA ALA A 144 -1.16 -16.24 -0.32
C ALA A 144 -0.21 -15.96 0.86
N LEU A 145 0.47 -14.81 0.87
CA LEU A 145 1.35 -14.42 1.98
C LEU A 145 0.57 -14.21 3.28
N LEU A 146 -0.62 -13.59 3.21
CA LEU A 146 -1.49 -13.44 4.38
C LEU A 146 -1.97 -14.79 4.91
N TYR A 147 -2.29 -15.75 4.03
CA TYR A 147 -2.62 -17.12 4.43
C TYR A 147 -1.44 -17.84 5.07
N LEU A 148 -0.24 -17.77 4.47
CA LEU A 148 0.99 -18.30 5.07
C LEU A 148 1.20 -17.73 6.48
N THR A 149 0.99 -16.42 6.64
CA THR A 149 1.13 -15.73 7.92
C THR A 149 0.15 -16.27 8.96
N ALA A 150 -1.12 -16.42 8.58
CA ALA A 150 -2.13 -16.99 9.46
C ALA A 150 -1.81 -18.44 9.84
N GLU A 151 -1.36 -19.25 8.89
CA GLU A 151 -1.01 -20.66 9.09
C GLU A 151 0.23 -20.84 9.96
N MET A 152 1.21 -19.94 9.88
CA MET A 152 2.38 -19.94 10.76
C MET A 152 2.03 -19.76 12.24
N ASN A 153 0.88 -19.16 12.56
CA ASN A 153 0.41 -19.00 13.95
C ASN A 153 0.04 -20.34 14.63
N ALA A 154 -0.03 -21.46 13.90
CA ALA A 154 -0.11 -22.79 14.50
C ALA A 154 1.22 -23.24 15.14
N PHE A 155 2.35 -22.61 14.77
CA PHE A 155 3.69 -22.96 15.25
C PHE A 155 4.26 -21.89 16.18
N THR A 156 4.18 -20.62 15.77
CA THR A 156 4.67 -19.49 16.55
C THR A 156 4.01 -18.19 16.12
N LYS A 157 4.13 -17.12 16.89
CA LYS A 157 3.48 -15.85 16.58
C LYS A 157 4.02 -15.27 15.27
N PHE A 158 3.16 -15.14 14.26
CA PHE A 158 3.46 -14.45 13.01
C PHE A 158 2.46 -13.34 12.72
N VAL A 159 2.94 -12.25 12.14
CA VAL A 159 2.14 -11.13 11.65
C VAL A 159 2.62 -10.72 10.26
N ALA A 160 1.76 -10.06 9.50
CA ALA A 160 2.11 -9.51 8.20
C ALA A 160 1.62 -8.07 8.05
N MET A 161 2.42 -7.27 7.37
CA MET A 161 2.14 -5.86 7.15
C MET A 161 2.57 -5.43 5.74
N PRO A 162 1.68 -4.80 4.95
CA PRO A 162 2.09 -4.20 3.69
C PRO A 162 2.99 -2.98 3.94
N MET A 163 4.07 -2.87 3.19
CA MET A 163 4.95 -1.69 3.16
C MET A 163 4.28 -0.57 2.35
N ARG A 164 3.29 0.10 2.95
CA ARG A 164 2.51 1.17 2.30
C ARG A 164 3.43 2.33 1.87
N GLY A 165 3.22 2.83 0.65
CA GLY A 165 4.10 3.81 0.00
C GLY A 165 3.96 5.23 0.55
N HIS A 166 2.99 5.99 0.03
CA HIS A 166 2.78 7.40 0.40
C HIS A 166 2.40 7.56 1.87
N GLY A 167 2.74 8.74 2.43
CA GLY A 167 2.60 9.04 3.86
C GLY A 167 1.19 8.93 4.44
N ASN A 168 0.14 8.97 3.60
CA ASN A 168 -1.25 8.86 4.05
C ASN A 168 -2.14 7.97 3.15
N VAL A 169 -1.57 7.06 2.35
CA VAL A 169 -2.38 6.14 1.54
C VAL A 169 -3.24 5.22 2.41
N THR A 170 -2.79 4.91 3.63
CA THR A 170 -3.60 4.17 4.61
C THR A 170 -4.80 5.01 5.07
N GLY A 171 -4.62 6.33 5.23
CA GLY A 171 -5.69 7.21 5.69
C GLY A 171 -6.81 7.30 4.68
N ALA A 172 -6.48 7.47 3.39
CA ALA A 172 -7.48 7.43 2.32
C ALA A 172 -8.35 6.15 2.42
N ASP A 173 -7.73 4.97 2.50
CA ASP A 173 -8.46 3.71 2.64
C ASP A 173 -9.31 3.63 3.92
N VAL A 174 -8.83 4.19 5.04
CA VAL A 174 -9.56 4.19 6.33
C VAL A 174 -10.79 5.10 6.28
N ILE A 175 -10.62 6.34 5.79
CA ILE A 175 -11.73 7.30 5.64
C ILE A 175 -12.79 6.73 4.71
N MET A 176 -12.39 6.25 3.53
CA MET A 176 -13.32 5.68 2.56
C MET A 176 -14.07 4.48 3.14
N ARG A 177 -13.39 3.59 3.87
CA ARG A 177 -14.03 2.43 4.51
C ARG A 177 -15.10 2.82 5.50
N TRP A 178 -14.85 3.77 6.39
CA TRP A 178 -15.88 4.15 7.37
C TRP A 178 -17.02 4.92 6.72
N GLN A 179 -16.74 5.75 5.70
CA GLN A 179 -17.75 6.59 5.07
C GLN A 179 -18.65 5.81 4.10
N THR A 180 -18.09 4.80 3.42
CA THR A 180 -18.74 4.14 2.28
C THR A 180 -18.90 2.64 2.44
N GLY A 181 -18.24 2.03 3.43
CA GLY A 181 -18.11 0.58 3.57
C GLY A 181 -16.95 -0.03 2.76
N PHE A 182 -16.28 0.75 1.90
CA PHE A 182 -15.28 0.24 0.94
C PHE A 182 -14.00 1.11 0.90
N PRO A 183 -12.83 0.54 0.55
CA PRO A 183 -11.55 1.26 0.65
C PRO A 183 -11.16 2.14 -0.55
N PHE A 184 -11.52 1.78 -1.78
CA PHE A 184 -11.15 2.50 -3.02
C PHE A 184 -11.98 1.96 -4.19
N GLY A 185 -11.90 2.54 -5.39
CA GLY A 185 -12.59 1.98 -6.56
C GLY A 185 -14.11 1.93 -6.36
N ILE A 186 -14.67 3.07 -5.96
CA ILE A 186 -16.07 3.23 -5.56
C ILE A 186 -16.77 4.11 -6.57
N SER A 187 -17.94 3.69 -7.03
CA SER A 187 -18.85 4.51 -7.85
C SER A 187 -20.08 4.91 -7.04
N PHE A 188 -20.52 6.15 -7.22
CA PHE A 188 -21.77 6.68 -6.66
C PHE A 188 -22.85 6.91 -7.71
N ASN A 189 -22.67 6.44 -8.96
CA ASN A 189 -23.55 6.75 -10.09
C ASN A 189 -25.02 6.33 -9.89
N ARG A 190 -25.30 5.40 -8.98
CA ARG A 190 -26.67 4.95 -8.65
C ARG A 190 -27.27 5.65 -7.41
N GLY A 191 -26.61 6.65 -6.86
CA GLY A 191 -27.02 7.30 -5.60
C GLY A 191 -26.70 6.48 -4.35
N TYR A 192 -25.78 5.50 -4.44
CA TYR A 192 -25.25 4.75 -3.30
C TYR A 192 -23.89 4.15 -3.67
N PRO A 193 -23.00 3.87 -2.70
CA PRO A 193 -21.67 3.37 -3.00
C PRO A 193 -21.72 1.95 -3.58
N ARG A 194 -21.06 1.76 -4.73
CA ARG A 194 -20.76 0.45 -5.32
C ARG A 194 -19.26 0.26 -5.42
N TYR A 195 -18.76 -0.89 -5.01
CA TYR A 195 -17.34 -1.22 -4.99
C TYR A 195 -17.05 -2.37 -5.93
N ASN A 196 -16.17 -2.12 -6.91
CA ASN A 196 -15.72 -3.16 -7.83
C ASN A 196 -14.35 -2.77 -8.44
N PRO A 197 -13.23 -3.08 -7.79
CA PRO A 197 -11.90 -2.90 -8.39
C PRO A 197 -11.75 -3.69 -9.70
N GLY A 198 -11.14 -3.09 -10.72
CA GLY A 198 -11.20 -3.59 -12.11
C GLY A 198 -12.31 -2.96 -12.95
N GLU A 199 -13.42 -2.56 -12.32
CA GLU A 199 -14.46 -1.73 -12.95
C GLU A 199 -14.25 -0.26 -12.59
N PHE A 200 -14.23 0.10 -11.31
CA PHE A 200 -14.19 1.51 -10.87
C PHE A 200 -12.82 2.00 -10.40
N SER A 201 -11.76 1.23 -10.63
CA SER A 201 -10.41 1.71 -10.29
C SER A 201 -9.94 2.75 -11.30
N THR A 202 -9.17 3.74 -10.85
CA THR A 202 -8.74 4.88 -11.66
C THR A 202 -8.06 4.46 -12.97
N VAL A 203 -7.18 3.45 -12.94
CA VAL A 203 -6.52 2.95 -14.16
C VAL A 203 -7.54 2.39 -15.14
N ASP A 204 -8.46 1.55 -14.68
CA ASP A 204 -9.44 0.88 -15.55
C ASP A 204 -10.39 1.88 -16.22
N VAL A 205 -10.92 2.83 -15.43
CA VAL A 205 -11.81 3.90 -15.93
C VAL A 205 -11.11 4.78 -16.96
N LEU A 206 -9.85 5.16 -16.71
CA LEU A 206 -9.08 6.00 -17.64
C LEU A 206 -8.69 5.25 -18.92
N VAL A 207 -8.25 3.99 -18.82
CA VAL A 207 -7.83 3.19 -19.98
C VAL A 207 -9.02 2.88 -20.89
N ARG A 208 -10.19 2.57 -20.34
CA ARG A 208 -11.41 2.33 -21.13
C ARG A 208 -12.03 3.62 -21.68
N GLY A 209 -11.70 4.77 -21.07
CA GLY A 209 -12.29 6.05 -21.44
C GLY A 209 -13.71 6.24 -20.92
N ASP A 210 -14.03 5.61 -19.78
CA ASP A 210 -15.38 5.62 -19.21
C ASP A 210 -15.74 6.97 -18.54
N CYS A 211 -14.76 7.83 -18.28
CA CYS A 211 -14.96 9.15 -17.67
C CYS A 211 -14.82 10.29 -18.68
N ASP A 212 -15.57 11.36 -18.47
CA ASP A 212 -15.58 12.55 -19.32
C ASP A 212 -14.88 13.76 -18.68
N ALA A 213 -14.51 13.66 -17.39
CA ALA A 213 -13.72 14.65 -16.65
C ALA A 213 -12.94 13.97 -15.50
N ALA A 214 -11.85 14.59 -15.06
CA ALA A 214 -11.03 14.10 -13.96
C ALA A 214 -10.75 15.18 -12.91
N PHE A 215 -10.90 14.83 -11.63
CA PHE A 215 -10.50 15.67 -10.50
C PHE A 215 -9.43 14.96 -9.69
N ILE A 216 -8.21 15.48 -9.74
CA ILE A 216 -7.02 14.87 -9.15
C ILE A 216 -6.54 15.70 -7.97
N ILE A 217 -6.32 15.07 -6.82
CA ILE A 217 -5.90 15.73 -5.58
C ILE A 217 -4.61 15.09 -5.08
N GLY A 218 -3.52 15.86 -5.02
CA GLY A 218 -2.25 15.44 -4.43
C GLY A 218 -1.64 14.17 -5.05
N ALA A 219 -1.82 13.97 -6.35
CA ALA A 219 -1.31 12.81 -7.09
C ALA A 219 -0.83 13.23 -8.49
N ASP A 220 0.13 12.49 -9.06
CA ASP A 220 0.70 12.76 -10.38
C ASP A 220 0.46 11.59 -11.37
N PRO A 221 -0.80 11.25 -11.73
CA PRO A 221 -1.10 10.17 -12.68
C PRO A 221 -0.49 10.39 -14.07
N GLY A 222 -0.29 11.63 -14.51
CA GLY A 222 0.42 11.98 -15.74
C GLY A 222 1.88 11.52 -15.78
N ALA A 223 2.50 11.23 -14.63
CA ALA A 223 3.85 10.66 -14.55
C ALA A 223 3.87 9.16 -14.21
N THR A 224 2.78 8.62 -13.65
CA THR A 224 2.81 7.33 -12.94
C THR A 224 1.83 6.29 -13.47
N MET A 225 0.89 6.69 -14.34
CA MET A 225 -0.08 5.77 -14.94
C MET A 225 0.42 5.22 -16.29
N PRO A 226 -0.16 4.11 -16.79
CA PRO A 226 0.11 3.61 -18.13
C PRO A 226 -0.25 4.64 -19.22
N GLN A 227 0.47 4.62 -20.35
CA GLN A 227 0.29 5.58 -21.44
C GLN A 227 -1.17 5.75 -21.89
N PRO A 228 -1.99 4.69 -22.09
CA PRO A 228 -3.38 4.87 -22.50
C PRO A 228 -4.23 5.69 -21.51
N ALA A 229 -3.93 5.59 -20.21
CA ALA A 229 -4.61 6.40 -19.20
C ALA A 229 -4.18 7.87 -19.27
N ILE A 230 -2.88 8.12 -19.52
CA ILE A 230 -2.34 9.48 -19.71
C ILE A 230 -2.94 10.13 -20.96
N ASP A 231 -3.02 9.39 -22.07
CA ASP A 231 -3.61 9.86 -23.33
C ASP A 231 -5.10 10.20 -23.17
N HIS A 232 -5.82 9.45 -22.32
CA HIS A 232 -7.20 9.79 -22.00
C HIS A 232 -7.28 11.05 -21.12
N LEU A 233 -6.47 11.17 -20.06
CA LEU A 233 -6.40 12.37 -19.22
C LEU A 233 -6.14 13.65 -20.03
N ALA A 234 -5.29 13.58 -21.05
CA ALA A 234 -4.98 14.69 -21.95
C ALA A 234 -6.18 15.13 -22.83
N ARG A 235 -7.15 14.23 -23.07
CA ARG A 235 -8.33 14.51 -23.92
C ARG A 235 -9.50 15.09 -23.14
N ILE A 236 -9.62 14.78 -21.85
CA ILE A 236 -10.76 15.19 -21.01
C ILE A 236 -10.41 16.41 -20.14
N PRO A 237 -11.40 17.22 -19.73
CA PRO A 237 -11.20 18.28 -18.75
C PRO A 237 -10.66 17.71 -17.43
N THR A 238 -9.40 18.03 -17.13
CA THR A 238 -8.74 17.61 -15.89
C THR A 238 -8.53 18.82 -14.98
N ILE A 239 -8.93 18.69 -13.72
CA ILE A 239 -8.70 19.67 -12.64
C ILE A 239 -7.72 19.04 -11.64
N VAL A 240 -6.69 19.79 -11.25
CA VAL A 240 -5.64 19.33 -10.31
C VAL A 240 -5.55 20.26 -9.11
N LEU A 241 -5.56 19.67 -7.92
CA LEU A 241 -5.08 20.30 -6.68
C LEU A 241 -3.69 19.76 -6.36
N ASP A 242 -2.69 20.63 -6.44
CA ASP A 242 -1.32 20.25 -6.10
C ASP A 242 -0.51 21.50 -5.68
N PRO A 243 0.35 21.42 -4.63
CA PRO A 243 1.25 22.52 -4.27
C PRO A 243 2.33 22.81 -5.33
N HIS A 244 2.58 21.89 -6.25
CA HIS A 244 3.66 21.97 -7.24
C HIS A 244 3.16 21.82 -8.67
N VAL A 245 3.97 22.28 -9.62
CA VAL A 245 3.76 21.98 -11.04
C VAL A 245 4.28 20.58 -11.32
N THR A 246 3.39 19.68 -11.75
CA THR A 246 3.63 18.26 -11.99
C THR A 246 3.40 17.89 -13.46
N HIS A 247 3.61 16.64 -13.85
CA HIS A 247 3.25 16.21 -15.21
C HIS A 247 1.74 16.30 -15.41
N THR A 248 0.97 15.89 -14.40
CA THR A 248 -0.50 15.98 -14.41
C THR A 248 -0.97 17.42 -14.47
N SER A 249 -0.34 18.33 -13.73
CA SER A 249 -0.77 19.74 -13.74
C SER A 249 -0.54 20.41 -15.10
N ARG A 250 0.45 19.97 -15.87
CA ARG A 250 0.67 20.42 -17.26
C ARG A 250 -0.37 19.89 -18.25
N LEU A 251 -0.97 18.73 -17.95
CA LEU A 251 -2.08 18.18 -18.72
C LEU A 251 -3.43 18.79 -18.30
N ALA A 252 -3.50 19.39 -17.11
CA ALA A 252 -4.73 19.88 -16.53
C ALA A 252 -5.24 21.15 -17.24
N ARG A 253 -6.56 21.24 -17.37
CA ARG A 253 -7.24 22.46 -17.80
C ARG A 253 -7.24 23.52 -16.70
N VAL A 254 -7.28 23.09 -15.44
CA VAL A 254 -7.23 23.95 -14.26
C VAL A 254 -6.28 23.35 -13.25
N HIS A 255 -5.29 24.12 -12.83
CA HIS A 255 -4.44 23.82 -11.68
C HIS A 255 -4.72 24.85 -10.59
N ILE A 256 -5.16 24.38 -9.42
CA ILE A 256 -5.29 25.20 -8.22
C ILE A 256 -4.15 24.86 -7.28
N THR A 257 -3.27 25.82 -7.02
CA THR A 257 -2.19 25.67 -6.05
C THR A 257 -2.76 25.63 -4.63
N THR A 258 -2.49 24.54 -3.92
CA THR A 258 -2.90 24.35 -2.51
C THR A 258 -1.72 24.39 -1.56
N ALA A 259 -2.00 24.60 -0.27
CA ALA A 259 -0.99 24.55 0.78
C ALA A 259 -0.39 23.14 0.88
N PRO A 260 0.93 22.98 0.88
CA PRO A 260 1.55 21.66 1.03
C PRO A 260 1.14 21.00 2.36
N GLN A 261 0.55 19.81 2.26
CA GLN A 261 0.12 19.01 3.41
C GLN A 261 1.28 18.78 4.38
N VAL A 262 1.00 18.75 5.68
CA VAL A 262 1.97 18.53 6.78
C VAL A 262 2.95 19.68 7.01
N ILE A 263 3.35 20.40 5.96
CA ILE A 263 4.26 21.53 6.05
C ILE A 263 3.50 22.79 6.44
N ALA A 264 2.41 23.08 5.72
CA ALA A 264 1.64 24.31 5.90
C ALA A 264 0.13 24.11 6.10
N ALA A 265 -0.36 22.87 5.97
CA ALA A 265 -1.73 22.50 6.32
C ALA A 265 -1.75 21.46 7.46
N PRO A 266 -2.61 21.63 8.47
CA PRO A 266 -2.83 20.62 9.50
C PRO A 266 -3.58 19.42 8.91
N GLY A 267 -3.61 18.31 9.65
CA GLY A 267 -4.40 17.15 9.25
C GLY A 267 -4.10 15.92 10.10
N THR A 268 -4.64 14.78 9.70
CA THR A 268 -4.30 13.47 10.28
C THR A 268 -3.80 12.55 9.19
N ALA A 269 -2.64 11.93 9.40
CA ALA A 269 -2.14 10.86 8.55
C ALA A 269 -2.17 9.52 9.28
N TYR A 270 -2.47 8.45 8.55
CA TYR A 270 -2.38 7.09 9.07
C TYR A 270 -1.11 6.45 8.56
N ARG A 271 -0.29 5.94 9.48
CA ARG A 271 0.92 5.20 9.14
C ARG A 271 0.57 3.82 8.54
N MET A 272 1.55 3.10 8.01
CA MET A 272 1.35 1.76 7.42
C MET A 272 0.74 0.72 8.36
N ASP A 273 0.87 0.92 9.67
CA ASP A 273 0.27 0.10 10.73
C ASP A 273 -1.06 0.66 11.26
N GLU A 274 -1.71 1.52 10.47
CA GLU A 274 -3.05 2.09 10.74
C GLU A 274 -3.14 2.96 12.00
N LEU A 275 -2.00 3.38 12.58
CA LEU A 275 -2.00 4.35 13.67
C LEU A 275 -2.22 5.78 13.13
N PRO A 276 -3.23 6.52 13.63
CA PRO A 276 -3.46 7.91 13.28
C PRO A 276 -2.42 8.81 13.95
N MET A 277 -1.87 9.73 13.17
CA MET A 277 -0.84 10.68 13.56
C MET A 277 -1.36 12.09 13.25
N PRO A 278 -1.67 12.92 14.26
CA PRO A 278 -1.96 14.32 14.06
C PRO A 278 -0.74 15.04 13.49
N LEU A 279 -0.95 15.78 12.41
CA LEU A 279 0.06 16.52 11.68
C LEU A 279 -0.08 17.99 12.02
N LYS A 280 1.02 18.59 12.49
CA LYS A 280 1.09 20.00 12.86
C LYS A 280 1.90 20.74 11.80
N PRO A 281 1.33 21.78 11.16
CA PRO A 281 2.06 22.57 10.18
C PRO A 281 3.20 23.32 10.87
N ALA A 282 4.36 23.33 10.23
CA ALA A 282 5.53 24.08 10.70
C ALA A 282 5.58 25.49 10.12
N LEU A 283 4.94 25.70 8.97
CA LEU A 283 4.95 26.95 8.21
C LEU A 283 3.52 27.43 7.95
N LYS A 284 3.39 28.71 7.58
CA LYS A 284 2.15 29.28 7.05
C LYS A 284 2.24 29.32 5.52
N SER A 285 1.12 29.07 4.85
CA SER A 285 0.99 29.18 3.39
C SER A 285 0.00 30.29 3.05
N PRO A 286 0.24 31.08 1.98
CA PRO A 286 -0.75 32.01 1.45
C PRO A 286 -1.85 31.31 0.65
N TYR A 287 -1.64 30.05 0.27
CA TYR A 287 -2.58 29.23 -0.49
C TYR A 287 -3.59 28.51 0.43
N PRO A 288 -4.83 28.25 -0.03
CA PRO A 288 -5.83 27.49 0.72
C PRO A 288 -5.44 26.02 0.88
N THR A 289 -6.03 25.33 1.84
CA THR A 289 -5.88 23.86 1.98
C THR A 289 -6.69 23.12 0.91
N ASP A 290 -6.35 21.85 0.65
CA ASP A 290 -7.16 21.00 -0.25
C ASP A 290 -8.63 20.93 0.20
N GLU A 291 -8.86 20.78 1.51
CA GLU A 291 -10.19 20.77 2.12
C GLU A 291 -10.97 22.06 1.82
N GLU A 292 -10.34 23.22 1.97
CA GLU A 292 -10.99 24.50 1.71
C GLU A 292 -11.37 24.65 0.24
N VAL A 293 -10.50 24.23 -0.68
CA VAL A 293 -10.80 24.27 -2.13
C VAL A 293 -11.94 23.31 -2.46
N VAL A 294 -11.91 22.07 -1.98
CA VAL A 294 -12.99 21.09 -2.21
C VAL A 294 -14.31 21.59 -1.63
N ARG A 295 -14.31 22.18 -0.44
CA ARG A 295 -15.51 22.78 0.17
C ARG A 295 -16.10 23.89 -0.70
N ARG A 296 -15.27 24.82 -1.18
CA ARG A 296 -15.71 25.92 -2.07
C ARG A 296 -16.26 25.40 -3.39
N ILE A 297 -15.67 24.33 -3.96
CA ILE A 297 -16.17 23.66 -5.17
C ILE A 297 -17.56 23.06 -4.89
N ASN A 298 -17.72 22.33 -3.79
CA ASN A 298 -19.00 21.73 -3.41
C ASN A 298 -20.10 22.80 -3.19
N GLU A 299 -19.78 23.90 -2.50
CA GLU A 299 -20.70 25.02 -2.30
C GLU A 299 -21.11 25.69 -3.63
N ALA A 300 -20.16 25.83 -4.57
CA ALA A 300 -20.46 26.38 -5.89
C ALA A 300 -21.34 25.44 -6.73
N ILE A 301 -21.10 24.12 -6.66
CA ILE A 301 -21.91 23.11 -7.34
C ILE A 301 -23.33 23.07 -6.77
N ALA A 302 -23.49 23.12 -5.44
CA ALA A 302 -24.80 23.08 -4.78
C ALA A 302 -25.70 24.28 -5.15
N LYS A 303 -25.11 25.42 -5.53
CA LYS A 303 -25.85 26.62 -5.99
C LYS A 303 -26.31 26.51 -7.45
N LYS A 304 -25.81 25.54 -8.23
CA LYS A 304 -26.20 25.37 -9.63
C LYS A 304 -27.55 24.65 -9.70
N PRO A 305 -28.59 25.27 -10.30
CA PRO A 305 -29.94 24.70 -10.31
C PRO A 305 -30.06 23.43 -11.17
N PHE A 306 -29.12 23.18 -12.11
CA PHE A 306 -29.18 22.07 -13.06
C PHE A 306 -27.78 21.61 -13.48
N TRP A 307 -27.17 20.69 -12.73
CA TRP A 307 -25.96 20.01 -13.21
C TRP A 307 -26.12 18.49 -13.37
N LEU A 308 -27.23 17.92 -12.89
CA LEU A 308 -27.66 16.58 -13.25
C LEU A 308 -28.64 16.66 -14.44
N PRO A 309 -28.58 15.72 -15.42
CA PRO A 309 -29.40 15.74 -16.64
C PRO A 309 -30.90 15.88 -16.39
N ASP A 310 -31.41 15.36 -15.27
CA ASP A 310 -32.84 15.32 -14.95
C ASP A 310 -33.33 16.51 -14.10
N GLY A 311 -32.48 17.50 -13.83
CA GLY A 311 -32.80 18.63 -12.95
C GLY A 311 -32.93 18.28 -11.47
N ASN A 312 -32.61 17.05 -11.09
CA ASN A 312 -32.51 16.64 -9.69
C ASN A 312 -31.33 17.33 -9.01
N GLN A 313 -31.50 17.67 -7.73
CA GLN A 313 -30.38 18.06 -6.89
C GLN A 313 -29.48 16.83 -6.66
N PRO A 314 -28.14 16.98 -6.64
CA PRO A 314 -27.29 15.89 -6.24
C PRO A 314 -27.67 15.41 -4.84
N GLN A 315 -27.52 14.12 -4.59
CA GLN A 315 -27.49 13.62 -3.22
C GLN A 315 -26.27 14.23 -2.53
N ILE A 316 -26.46 15.42 -1.96
CA ILE A 316 -25.53 15.99 -1.01
C ILE A 316 -25.56 15.00 0.16
N VAL A 317 -24.42 14.36 0.44
CA VAL A 317 -24.25 13.66 1.71
C VAL A 317 -24.42 14.74 2.77
N ALA A 318 -25.61 14.82 3.36
CA ALA A 318 -25.93 15.83 4.35
C ALA A 318 -24.93 15.66 5.50
N THR A 319 -24.01 16.61 5.63
CA THR A 319 -23.24 16.78 6.85
C THR A 319 -24.23 17.15 7.95
N LYS A 320 -24.49 16.18 8.85
CA LYS A 320 -25.01 16.50 10.17
C LYS A 320 -23.93 17.20 10.99
#